data_AF-A0A2D6TZP7-F1
#
_entry.id   AF-A0A2D6TZP7-F1
#
_cell.length_a   1.000
_cell.length_b   1.000
_cell.length_c   1.000
_cell.angle_alpha   90.00
_cell.angle_beta   90.00
_cell.angle_gamma   90.00
#
_symmetry.space_group_name_H-M   'P 1'
#
loop_
_entity.id
_entity.type
_entity.pdbx_description
1 polymer ?
#
loop_
_entity_poly.entity_id
_entity_poly.type
_entity_poly.pdbx_seq_one_letter_code
_entity_poly.pdbx_strand_id
1 'polypeptide(L)' 'MRTKKVKSAGRFGARYGKRVRTKTAQVESTQKKKQECPFCKGTVKRVNTGIWECKKCNKKFAGHAYYLKKEE' A
#
# COMPACT_ATOMS: atom_id res chain seq x y z
N MET A 1 0.27 14.71 10.39
CA MET A 1 -0.32 13.45 10.91
C MET A 1 -0.21 13.49 12.43
N ARG A 2 -1.28 13.20 13.19
CA ARG A 2 -1.34 13.42 14.64
C ARG A 2 -0.40 12.53 15.47
N THR A 3 0.09 11.41 14.93
CA THR A 3 0.93 10.43 15.64
C THR A 3 2.40 10.46 15.22
N LYS A 4 3.34 10.49 16.17
CA LYS A 4 4.80 10.54 15.92
C LYS A 4 5.40 9.25 15.33
N LYS A 5 5.00 8.07 15.82
CA LYS A 5 5.68 6.79 15.49
C LYS A 5 4.78 5.72 14.86
N VAL A 6 3.53 5.61 15.33
CA VAL A 6 2.68 4.44 15.05
C VAL A 6 1.98 4.44 13.69
N LYS A 7 1.84 5.61 13.03
CA LYS A 7 1.20 5.77 11.73
C LYS A 7 -0.15 5.01 11.66
N SER A 8 -0.39 4.22 10.61
CA SER A 8 -1.62 3.45 10.41
C SER A 8 -1.84 2.32 11.44
N ALA A 9 -0.76 1.82 12.06
CA ALA A 9 -0.82 0.81 13.10
C ALA A 9 -1.31 1.36 14.45
N GLY A 10 -1.58 2.68 14.55
CA GLY A 10 -2.24 3.29 15.72
C GLY A 10 -3.62 2.68 16.02
N ARG A 11 -4.31 2.13 15.01
CA ARG A 11 -5.61 1.46 15.18
C ARG A 11 -5.58 0.29 16.17
N PHE A 12 -4.41 -0.31 16.37
CA PHE A 12 -4.24 -1.49 17.20
C PHE A 12 -4.16 -1.17 18.70
N GLY A 13 -3.97 0.11 19.06
CA GLY A 13 -3.79 0.54 20.44
C GLY A 13 -2.56 -0.10 21.09
N ALA A 14 -2.71 -0.58 22.32
CA ALA A 14 -1.65 -1.23 23.09
C ALA A 14 -1.34 -2.69 22.68
N ARG A 15 -2.15 -3.28 21.80
CA ARG A 15 -2.12 -4.72 21.47
C ARG A 15 -1.01 -5.09 20.48
N TYR A 16 -0.69 -6.39 20.40
CA TYR A 16 0.20 -7.07 19.43
C TYR A 16 1.70 -6.72 19.47
N GLY A 17 2.14 -5.81 20.33
CA GLY A 17 3.55 -5.47 20.52
C GLY A 17 4.16 -4.61 19.40
N LYS A 18 5.46 -4.30 19.50
CA LYS A 18 6.15 -3.36 18.58
C LYS A 18 6.38 -3.97 17.19
N ARG A 19 6.94 -5.19 17.13
CA ARG A 19 7.43 -5.81 15.88
C ARG A 19 6.32 -5.99 14.84
N VAL A 20 5.17 -6.50 15.28
CA VAL A 20 3.99 -6.69 14.41
C VAL A 20 3.49 -5.35 13.90
N ARG A 21 3.27 -4.37 14.80
CA ARG A 21 2.79 -3.03 14.42
C ARG A 21 3.72 -2.32 13.44
N THR A 22 5.03 -2.39 13.64
CA THR A 22 6.01 -1.77 12.73
C THR A 22 5.97 -2.41 11.35
N LYS A 23 5.95 -3.74 11.25
CA LYS A 23 5.85 -4.45 9.95
C LYS A 23 4.54 -4.12 9.23
N THR A 24 3.41 -4.14 9.92
CA THR A 24 2.12 -3.81 9.31
C THR A 24 2.08 -2.36 8.83
N ALA A 25 2.61 -1.41 9.61
CA ALA A 25 2.67 -0.02 9.19
C ALA A 25 3.53 0.18 7.92
N GLN A 26 4.64 -0.56 7.78
CA GLN A 26 5.48 -0.54 6.59
C GLN A 26 4.73 -1.06 5.36
N VAL A 27 4.11 -2.25 5.45
CA VAL A 27 3.34 -2.84 4.35
C VAL A 27 2.17 -1.97 3.93
N GLU A 28 1.45 -1.37 4.88
CA GLU A 28 0.34 -0.49 4.55
C GLU A 28 0.77 0.85 3.97
N SER A 29 1.96 1.34 4.36
CA SER A 29 2.50 2.58 3.81
C SER A 29 2.85 2.43 2.33
N THR A 30 3.43 1.28 1.94
CA THR A 30 3.74 0.98 0.53
C THR A 30 2.46 0.69 -0.27
N GLN A 31 1.52 -0.07 0.32
CA GLN A 31 0.25 -0.38 -0.33
C GLN A 31 -0.61 0.87 -0.59
N LYS A 32 -0.71 1.79 0.37
CA LYS A 32 -1.55 3.01 0.24
C LYS A 32 -0.90 4.09 -0.61
N LYS A 33 0.41 3.98 -0.88
CA LYS A 33 1.12 4.90 -1.78
C LYS A 33 0.59 4.73 -3.20
N LYS A 34 0.36 5.85 -3.88
CA LYS A 34 0.02 5.89 -5.29
C LYS A 34 1.20 5.33 -6.10
N GLN A 35 0.97 4.24 -6.82
CA GLN A 35 1.98 3.57 -7.63
C GLN A 35 1.85 3.95 -9.10
N GLU A 36 2.94 3.82 -9.85
CA GLU A 36 2.98 4.10 -11.27
C GLU A 36 2.40 2.96 -12.11
N CYS A 37 1.61 3.31 -13.12
CA CYS A 37 1.07 2.36 -14.09
C CYS A 37 2.16 1.96 -15.10
N PRO A 38 2.37 0.65 -15.36
CA PRO A 38 3.34 0.21 -16.36
C PRO A 38 2.97 0.63 -17.79
N PHE A 39 1.68 0.88 -18.06
CA PHE A 39 1.20 1.21 -19.42
C PHE A 39 1.23 2.70 -19.75
N CYS A 40 0.72 3.54 -18.85
CA CYS A 40 0.48 4.97 -19.13
C CYS A 40 1.19 5.92 -18.16
N LYS A 41 2.08 5.40 -17.29
CA LYS A 41 2.75 6.15 -16.21
C LYS A 41 1.77 6.95 -15.32
N GLY A 42 0.50 6.53 -15.30
CA GLY A 42 -0.56 7.12 -14.50
C GLY A 42 -0.55 6.62 -13.06
N THR A 43 -1.44 7.19 -12.25
CA THR A 43 -1.64 6.74 -10.87
C THR A 43 -2.51 5.50 -10.82
N VAL A 44 -2.03 4.47 -10.13
CA VAL A 44 -2.75 3.22 -9.89
C VAL A 44 -3.19 3.15 -8.43
N LYS A 45 -4.38 2.57 -8.21
CA LYS A 45 -4.89 2.22 -6.89
C LYS A 45 -5.18 0.72 -6.84
N ARG A 46 -4.97 0.14 -5.66
CA ARG A 46 -5.34 -1.25 -5.40
C ARG A 46 -6.86 -1.36 -5.24
N VAL A 47 -7.48 -2.28 -5.97
CA VAL A 47 -8.92 -2.61 -5.85
C VAL A 47 -9.10 -3.83 -4.96
N ASN A 48 -8.34 -4.89 -5.20
CA ASN A 48 -8.36 -6.10 -4.38
C ASN A 48 -6.94 -6.65 -4.19
N THR A 49 -6.77 -7.74 -3.44
CA THR A 49 -5.50 -8.48 -3.36
C THR A 49 -5.01 -8.83 -4.77
N GLY A 50 -3.85 -8.29 -5.16
CA GLY A 50 -3.24 -8.56 -6.47
C GLY A 50 -3.94 -7.91 -7.67
N ILE A 51 -5.04 -7.18 -7.47
CA ILE A 51 -5.77 -6.50 -8.56
C ILE A 51 -5.63 -4.99 -8.40
N TRP A 52 -5.14 -4.36 -9.46
CA TRP A 52 -4.82 -2.95 -9.51
C TRP A 52 -5.54 -2.26 -10.67
N GLU A 53 -5.99 -1.03 -10.44
CA GLU A 53 -6.73 -0.24 -11.41
C GLU A 53 -6.07 1.13 -11.59
N CYS A 54 -5.78 1.47 -12.85
CA CYS A 54 -5.24 2.77 -13.19
C CYS A 54 -6.36 3.78 -13.43
N LYS A 55 -6.31 4.93 -12.75
CA LYS A 55 -7.32 5.99 -12.93
C LYS A 55 -7.21 6.74 -14.26
N LYS A 56 -6.06 6.70 -14.93
CA LYS A 56 -5.87 7.42 -16.21
C LYS A 56 -6.39 6.62 -17.40
N CYS A 57 -6.07 5.33 -17.47
CA CYS A 57 -6.43 4.48 -18.61
C CYS A 57 -7.56 3.48 -18.31
N ASN A 58 -8.11 3.48 -17.09
CA ASN A 58 -9.16 2.57 -16.62
C ASN A 58 -8.88 1.07 -16.82
N LYS A 59 -7.61 0.71 -17.04
CA LYS A 59 -7.20 -0.70 -17.15
C LYS A 59 -7.07 -1.31 -15.76
N LYS A 60 -7.67 -2.49 -15.60
CA LYS A 60 -7.49 -3.39 -14.46
C LYS A 60 -6.44 -4.43 -14.83
N PHE A 61 -5.48 -4.67 -13.94
CA PHE A 61 -4.41 -5.63 -14.19
C PHE A 61 -4.00 -6.35 -12.91
N ALA A 62 -3.36 -7.51 -13.09
CA ALA A 62 -2.80 -8.30 -12.01
C ALA A 62 -1.39 -7.82 -11.65
N GLY A 63 -1.06 -7.86 -10.36
CA GLY A 63 0.26 -7.52 -9.83
C GLY A 63 0.47 -8.13 -8.44
N HIS A 64 1.51 -7.71 -7.70
CA HIS A 64 1.69 -8.24 -6.35
C HIS A 64 0.61 -7.74 -5.38
N ALA A 65 0.50 -8.42 -4.24
CA ALA A 65 -0.53 -8.16 -3.25
C ALA A 65 -0.46 -6.75 -2.63
N TYR A 66 0.75 -6.21 -2.44
CA TYR A 66 0.99 -4.94 -1.73
C TYR A 66 1.81 -3.91 -2.51
N TYR A 67 2.48 -4.30 -3.58
CA TYR A 67 3.35 -3.43 -4.39
C TYR A 67 3.23 -3.77 -5.88
N LEU A 68 3.60 -2.84 -6.76
CA LEU A 68 3.60 -3.06 -8.21
C LEU A 68 5.00 -3.24 -8.77
N LYS A 69 5.95 -2.47 -8.26
CA LYS A 69 7.38 -2.71 -8.44
C LYS A 69 7.94 -3.07 -7.07
N LYS A 70 8.66 -4.18 -6.98
CA LYS A 70 9.44 -4.50 -5.80
C LYS A 70 10.66 -3.58 -5.88
N GLU A 71 10.78 -2.60 -4.99
CA GLU A 71 12.08 -1.99 -4.74
C GLU A 71 12.82 -3.03 -3.90
N GLU A 72 13.84 -3.65 -4.50
CA GLU A 72 14.85 -4.44 -3.78
C GLU A 72 15.75 -3.52 -2.96
#